data_AF-A0A933LSM1-F1
#
_entry.id   AF-A0A933LSM1-F1
#
_cell.length_a   1.000
_cell.length_b   1.000
_cell.length_c   1.000
_cell.angle_alpha   90.00
_cell.angle_beta   90.00
_cell.angle_gamma   90.00
#
_symmetry.space_group_name_H-M   'P 1'
#
loop_
_entity.id
_entity.type
_entity.pdbx_description
1 polymer ?
#
loop_
_entity_poly.entity_id
_entity_poly.type
_entity_poly.pdbx_seq_one_letter_code
_entity_poly.pdbx_strand_id
1 'polypeptide(L)'
;MYLGFQALRVSAQALPLPAAQAVGAALGTAAYYFIGSQRRLAHQHLAYALGPSVSPSLRRRIARGVFVNLGRNMMEWLQVPKLSTADLQQLISAEGIDHIRETLKQGNGALMVTAHFGNWELIPLYLRSLGFEGAVLARRLRYPEYESFLISMRGAKGVTTLARGAAKDVAALLRANQLIGLLPDQDIDSLDGVFVDFFGQPAHTPIGPAALSVMTGAPIIPCFLRRDGRRFRLSVEPPLRAPPGADRTAAMRELTQAWSAVVESAIRRYPEQWVWMHRRWKTRPTSETATQDTRPMTHDTRQGPVPAATRTSGTSQSWVMGHASWVALLLCASLIGCGKFGGTKHAAKPAAPQTEQRMSSFTLTGYHQGGGTKWVLNGQGATLEENLVTILRPDATGFDPGRTAYLTASIARVNQTNRHVQMEHDVTIHTTDGLWLSTPRLNWIPDDNRMSTDQSVRIETDHMLLRGRGLNGLTQLKFARLEQDIEMVLNPSDHDAVSLNHPDGPGQVTITCDGPLSFDYQHSVATFERNVHVNDPNGDLYSDRLVAYIDQATHTIKYAEATGRVRIHQHDNTALSDRAVYEPGKGKITLVGKPSLLLYPTEKNQPPQLSLGGLMESPSPTTHATATN
;
A
#
# COMPACT_ATOMS: atom_id res chain seq x y z
N MET A 1 -14.44 -19.67 -4.90
CA MET A 1 -14.51 -18.38 -4.18
C MET A 1 -15.07 -17.26 -5.08
N TYR A 2 -14.46 -17.00 -6.24
CA TYR A 2 -14.93 -16.00 -7.23
C TYR A 2 -16.42 -16.12 -7.59
N LEU A 3 -16.88 -17.32 -7.98
CA LEU A 3 -18.30 -17.56 -8.31
C LEU A 3 -19.25 -17.30 -7.13
N GLY A 4 -18.81 -17.59 -5.90
CA GLY A 4 -19.60 -17.32 -4.69
C GLY A 4 -19.72 -15.83 -4.40
N PHE A 5 -18.64 -15.06 -4.62
CA PHE A 5 -18.68 -13.60 -4.54
C PHE A 5 -19.59 -13.00 -5.61
N GLN A 6 -19.53 -13.51 -6.85
CA GLN A 6 -20.42 -13.07 -7.93
C GLN A 6 -21.90 -13.39 -7.65
N ALA A 7 -22.19 -14.59 -7.14
CA ALA A 7 -23.55 -14.98 -6.75
C ALA A 7 -24.10 -14.10 -5.62
N LEU A 8 -23.27 -13.77 -4.61
CA LEU A 8 -23.63 -12.84 -3.54
C LEU A 8 -23.90 -11.44 -4.10
N ARG A 9 -23.07 -10.96 -5.03
CA ARG A 9 -23.25 -9.65 -5.67
C ARG A 9 -24.58 -9.57 -6.42
N VAL A 10 -24.88 -10.55 -7.27
CA VAL A 10 -26.13 -10.61 -8.04
C VAL A 10 -27.35 -10.73 -7.13
N SER A 11 -27.24 -11.53 -6.07
CA SER A 11 -28.32 -11.72 -5.08
C SER A 11 -28.53 -10.51 -4.16
N ALA A 12 -27.49 -9.70 -3.92
CA ALA A 12 -27.56 -8.49 -3.10
C ALA A 12 -28.15 -7.30 -3.87
N GLN A 13 -27.78 -7.19 -5.14
CA GLN A 13 -28.60 -6.60 -6.21
C GLN A 13 -29.95 -7.37 -6.24
N ALA A 14 -31.00 -7.06 -7.00
CA ALA A 14 -32.31 -7.75 -6.87
C ALA A 14 -33.07 -7.51 -5.54
N LEU A 15 -32.43 -7.41 -4.37
CA LEU A 15 -33.08 -6.98 -3.13
C LEU A 15 -33.37 -5.47 -3.14
N PRO A 16 -34.52 -5.03 -2.62
CA PRO A 16 -34.72 -3.63 -2.26
C PRO A 16 -33.74 -3.19 -1.15
N LEU A 17 -33.33 -1.92 -1.16
CA LEU A 17 -32.36 -1.39 -0.18
C LEU A 17 -32.73 -1.69 1.29
N PRO A 18 -33.99 -1.55 1.76
CA PRO A 18 -34.36 -1.91 3.13
C PRO A 18 -34.15 -3.39 3.45
N ALA A 19 -34.40 -4.28 2.48
CA ALA A 19 -34.19 -5.72 2.65
C ALA A 19 -32.69 -6.04 2.70
N ALA A 20 -31.89 -5.43 1.82
CA ALA A 20 -30.44 -5.55 1.84
C ALA A 20 -29.84 -5.05 3.18
N GLN A 21 -30.34 -3.94 3.72
CA GLN A 21 -29.96 -3.44 5.05
C GLN A 21 -30.37 -4.40 6.19
N ALA A 22 -31.53 -5.04 6.09
CA ALA A 22 -31.99 -6.03 7.07
C ALA A 22 -31.12 -7.29 7.04
N VAL A 23 -30.82 -7.80 5.84
CA VAL A 23 -29.88 -8.92 5.64
C VAL A 23 -28.50 -8.56 6.19
N GLY A 24 -27.99 -7.36 5.88
CA GLY A 24 -26.72 -6.87 6.41
C GLY A 24 -26.71 -6.80 7.94
N ALA A 25 -27.80 -6.34 8.56
CA ALA A 25 -27.92 -6.31 10.01
C ALA A 25 -27.95 -7.71 10.64
N ALA A 26 -28.60 -8.68 9.99
CA ALA A 26 -28.62 -10.07 10.42
C ALA A 26 -27.21 -10.69 10.30
N LEU A 27 -26.53 -10.49 9.18
CA LEU A 27 -25.15 -10.93 8.96
C LEU A 27 -24.19 -10.32 9.97
N GLY A 28 -24.28 -9.02 10.23
CA GLY A 28 -23.50 -8.33 11.25
C GLY A 28 -23.79 -8.86 12.66
N THR A 29 -25.06 -9.12 12.99
CA THR A 29 -25.42 -9.75 14.26
C THR A 29 -24.82 -11.15 14.38
N ALA A 30 -24.88 -11.98 13.34
CA ALA A 30 -24.26 -13.30 13.33
C ALA A 30 -22.74 -13.19 13.51
N ALA A 31 -22.08 -12.29 12.77
CA ALA A 31 -20.65 -12.03 12.88
C ALA A 31 -20.24 -11.64 14.31
N TYR A 32 -21.05 -10.84 15.01
CA TYR A 32 -20.80 -10.51 16.42
C TYR A 32 -20.77 -11.74 17.34
N TYR A 33 -21.62 -12.74 17.09
CA TYR A 33 -21.65 -13.96 17.90
C TYR A 33 -20.53 -14.94 17.54
N PHE A 34 -20.24 -15.11 16.25
CA PHE A 34 -19.28 -16.10 15.75
C PHE A 34 -17.82 -15.61 15.72
N ILE A 35 -17.57 -14.31 15.49
CA ILE A 35 -16.21 -13.74 15.41
C ILE A 35 -15.78 -13.25 16.80
N GLY A 36 -15.58 -14.20 17.72
CA GLY A 36 -15.29 -13.90 19.13
C GLY A 36 -14.02 -13.07 19.36
N SER A 37 -13.00 -13.19 18.51
CA SER A 37 -11.75 -12.42 18.60
C SER A 37 -11.96 -10.92 18.36
N GLN A 38 -12.62 -10.57 17.25
CA GLN A 38 -12.92 -9.19 16.90
C GLN A 38 -13.89 -8.56 17.89
N ARG A 39 -14.87 -9.34 18.38
CA ARG A 39 -15.77 -8.91 19.45
C ARG A 39 -14.97 -8.52 20.70
N ARG A 40 -14.08 -9.40 21.18
CA ARG A 40 -13.26 -9.11 22.37
C ARG A 40 -12.41 -7.86 22.20
N LEU A 41 -11.85 -7.66 21.01
CA LEU A 41 -11.02 -6.50 20.70
C LEU A 41 -11.82 -5.20 20.76
N ALA A 42 -13.01 -5.17 20.16
CA ALA A 42 -13.92 -4.02 20.24
C ALA A 42 -14.27 -3.68 21.71
N HIS A 43 -14.58 -4.68 22.53
CA HIS A 43 -14.85 -4.48 23.96
C HIS A 43 -13.64 -3.91 24.72
N GLN A 44 -12.43 -4.39 24.43
CA GLN A 44 -11.19 -3.91 25.06
C GLN A 44 -10.93 -2.44 24.70
N HIS A 45 -11.06 -2.07 23.43
CA HIS A 45 -10.85 -0.69 23.00
C HIS A 45 -11.93 0.26 23.52
N LEU A 46 -13.20 -0.18 23.56
CA LEU A 46 -14.27 0.60 24.17
C LEU A 46 -14.00 0.85 25.66
N ALA A 47 -13.54 -0.17 26.39
CA ALA A 47 -13.18 -0.02 27.80
C ALA A 47 -11.96 0.88 28.00
N TYR A 48 -10.97 0.81 27.12
CA TYR A 48 -9.76 1.63 27.16
C TYR A 48 -10.06 3.10 26.86
N ALA A 49 -10.86 3.39 25.83
CA ALA A 49 -11.13 4.73 25.34
C ALA A 49 -12.19 5.48 26.16
N LEU A 50 -13.27 4.80 26.56
CA LEU A 50 -14.38 5.43 27.28
C LEU A 50 -14.26 5.27 28.80
N GLY A 51 -13.29 4.48 29.25
CA GLY A 51 -13.00 4.25 30.66
C GLY A 51 -14.07 3.42 31.40
N PRO A 52 -13.99 3.37 32.74
CA PRO A 52 -14.90 2.58 33.58
C PRO A 52 -16.32 3.15 33.63
N SER A 53 -16.54 4.38 33.16
CA SER A 53 -17.84 5.06 33.14
C SER A 53 -18.89 4.36 32.27
N VAL A 54 -18.46 3.54 31.29
CA VAL A 54 -19.36 2.82 30.39
C VAL A 54 -19.65 1.43 30.92
N SER A 55 -20.92 1.19 31.26
CA SER A 55 -21.38 -0.09 31.78
C SER A 55 -21.11 -1.26 30.81
N PRO A 56 -20.89 -2.49 31.30
CA PRO A 56 -20.69 -3.66 30.44
C PRO A 56 -21.83 -3.92 29.45
N SER A 57 -23.08 -3.60 29.83
CA SER A 57 -24.25 -3.73 28.96
C SER A 57 -24.22 -2.70 27.82
N LEU A 58 -23.84 -1.46 28.11
CA LEU A 58 -23.68 -0.42 27.11
C LEU A 58 -22.53 -0.74 26.14
N ARG A 59 -21.36 -1.19 26.63
CA ARG A 59 -20.25 -1.64 25.77
C ARG A 59 -20.68 -2.77 24.83
N ARG A 60 -21.49 -3.72 25.33
CA ARG A 60 -22.05 -4.81 24.53
C ARG A 60 -22.99 -4.32 23.43
N ARG A 61 -23.85 -3.34 23.77
CA ARG A 61 -24.75 -2.71 22.81
C ARG A 61 -23.97 -1.99 21.71
N ILE A 62 -22.97 -1.19 22.09
CA ILE A 62 -22.11 -0.45 21.15
C ILE A 62 -21.36 -1.43 20.26
N ALA A 63 -20.63 -2.40 20.82
CA ALA A 63 -19.88 -3.38 20.06
C ALA A 63 -20.77 -4.16 19.09
N ARG A 64 -21.98 -4.60 19.50
CA ARG A 64 -22.93 -5.22 18.56
C ARG A 64 -23.36 -4.27 17.46
N GLY A 65 -23.63 -3.01 17.80
CA GLY A 65 -23.98 -1.96 16.84
C GLY A 65 -22.94 -1.76 15.74
N VAL A 66 -21.65 -1.82 16.09
CA VAL A 66 -20.54 -1.74 15.12
C VAL A 66 -20.61 -2.85 14.09
N PHE A 67 -20.78 -4.10 14.54
CA PHE A 67 -20.86 -5.25 13.64
C PHE A 67 -22.11 -5.19 12.75
N VAL A 68 -23.25 -4.77 13.32
CA VAL A 68 -24.49 -4.54 12.57
C VAL A 68 -24.31 -3.46 11.51
N ASN A 69 -23.62 -2.36 11.85
CA ASN A 69 -23.34 -1.27 10.92
C ASN A 69 -22.44 -1.75 9.77
N LEU A 70 -21.36 -2.48 10.06
CA LEU A 70 -20.48 -3.03 9.02
C LEU A 70 -21.19 -4.03 8.11
N GLY A 71 -22.04 -4.89 8.66
CA GLY A 71 -22.86 -5.79 7.85
C GLY A 71 -23.83 -5.05 6.92
N ARG A 72 -24.41 -3.93 7.38
CA ARG A 72 -25.20 -3.03 6.53
C ARG A 72 -24.36 -2.38 5.44
N ASN A 73 -23.20 -1.81 5.80
CA ASN A 73 -22.30 -1.16 4.85
C ASN A 73 -21.90 -2.12 3.71
N MET A 74 -21.60 -3.38 4.04
CA MET A 74 -21.28 -4.40 3.05
C MET A 74 -22.43 -4.58 2.03
N MET A 75 -23.66 -4.75 2.51
CA MET A 75 -24.81 -4.93 1.63
C MET A 75 -25.14 -3.66 0.83
N GLU A 76 -24.96 -2.49 1.43
CA GLU A 76 -25.17 -1.19 0.76
C GLU A 76 -24.12 -0.95 -0.33
N TRP A 77 -22.88 -1.35 -0.09
CA TRP A 77 -21.82 -1.26 -1.09
C TRP A 77 -22.11 -2.13 -2.31
N LEU A 78 -22.64 -3.34 -2.10
CA LEU A 78 -23.07 -4.22 -3.19
C LEU A 78 -24.23 -3.64 -4.02
N GLN A 79 -24.99 -2.69 -3.46
CA GLN A 79 -26.12 -2.02 -4.11
C GLN A 79 -25.72 -0.78 -4.91
N VAL A 80 -24.52 -0.22 -4.70
CA VAL A 80 -24.01 0.98 -5.39
C VAL A 80 -24.20 0.97 -6.92
N PRO A 81 -24.04 -0.16 -7.66
CA PRO A 81 -24.22 -0.15 -9.11
C PRO A 81 -25.63 0.26 -9.53
N LYS A 82 -26.65 -0.01 -8.70
CA LYS A 82 -28.06 0.32 -8.94
C LYS A 82 -28.42 1.76 -8.58
N LEU A 83 -27.61 2.43 -7.76
CA LEU A 83 -27.92 3.76 -7.27
C LEU A 83 -27.59 4.79 -8.34
N SER A 84 -28.60 5.52 -8.81
CA SER A 84 -28.39 6.71 -9.63
C SER A 84 -27.82 7.86 -8.80
N THR A 85 -27.36 8.92 -9.47
CA THR A 85 -27.00 10.19 -8.84
C THR A 85 -28.15 10.72 -7.98
N ALA A 86 -29.39 10.67 -8.49
CA ALA A 86 -30.58 11.11 -7.77
C ALA A 86 -30.86 10.24 -6.54
N ASP A 87 -30.67 8.92 -6.63
CA ASP A 87 -30.84 8.03 -5.48
C ASP A 87 -29.84 8.34 -4.36
N LEU A 88 -28.57 8.60 -4.71
CA LEU A 88 -27.54 9.01 -3.75
C LEU A 88 -27.92 10.32 -3.06
N GLN A 89 -28.38 11.32 -3.83
CA GLN A 89 -28.82 12.61 -3.30
C GLN A 89 -30.06 12.51 -2.40
N GLN A 90 -30.97 11.59 -2.67
CA GLN A 90 -32.12 11.33 -1.78
C GLN A 90 -31.71 10.54 -0.53
N LEU A 91 -30.80 9.58 -0.67
CA LEU A 91 -30.38 8.69 0.41
C LEU A 91 -29.54 9.40 1.47
N ILE A 92 -28.85 10.47 1.09
CA ILE A 92 -27.88 11.18 1.92
C ILE A 92 -28.26 12.65 2.03
N SER A 93 -28.51 13.09 3.27
CA SER A 93 -28.59 14.52 3.61
C SER A 93 -27.21 15.03 4.01
N ALA A 94 -26.88 16.29 3.70
CA ALA A 94 -25.59 16.88 4.08
C ALA A 94 -25.77 18.18 4.87
N GLU A 95 -24.96 18.33 5.91
CA GLU A 95 -24.79 19.55 6.69
C GLU A 95 -23.37 20.07 6.49
N GLY A 96 -23.21 21.40 6.36
CA GLY A 96 -21.90 22.03 6.21
C GLY A 96 -21.27 21.89 4.82
N ILE A 97 -22.03 21.48 3.79
CA ILE A 97 -21.51 21.33 2.42
C ILE A 97 -20.89 22.63 1.87
N ASP A 98 -21.36 23.78 2.36
CA ASP A 98 -20.81 25.10 2.04
C ASP A 98 -19.35 25.23 2.49
N HIS A 99 -18.90 24.54 3.55
CA HIS A 99 -17.47 24.52 3.89
C HIS A 99 -16.59 24.01 2.74
N ILE A 100 -17.10 23.07 1.93
CA ILE A 100 -16.39 22.60 0.72
C ILE A 100 -16.43 23.69 -0.36
N ARG A 101 -17.61 24.23 -0.67
CA ARG A 101 -17.80 25.23 -1.74
C ARG A 101 -16.96 26.47 -1.48
N GLU A 102 -17.01 27.01 -0.27
CA GLU A 102 -16.27 28.18 0.19
C GLU A 102 -14.76 27.93 0.16
N THR A 103 -14.33 26.72 0.48
CA THR A 103 -12.92 26.33 0.39
C THR A 103 -12.45 26.27 -1.06
N LEU A 104 -13.23 25.66 -1.96
CA LEU A 104 -12.87 25.56 -3.36
C LEU A 104 -12.84 26.91 -4.09
N LYS A 105 -13.53 27.94 -3.59
CA LYS A 105 -13.37 29.33 -4.09
C LYS A 105 -11.93 29.86 -3.95
N GLN A 106 -11.12 29.25 -3.08
CA GLN A 106 -9.71 29.64 -2.86
C GLN A 106 -8.75 29.01 -3.86
N GLY A 107 -9.20 28.07 -4.70
CA GLY A 107 -8.43 27.54 -5.83
C GLY A 107 -7.36 26.49 -5.50
N ASN A 108 -7.32 25.96 -4.26
CA ASN A 108 -6.27 25.04 -3.81
C ASN A 108 -6.76 23.65 -3.41
N GLY A 109 -7.98 23.29 -3.81
CA GLY A 109 -8.59 22.01 -3.47
C GLY A 109 -8.83 21.85 -1.96
N ALA A 110 -9.12 20.62 -1.54
CA ALA A 110 -9.27 20.30 -0.12
C ALA A 110 -8.94 18.84 0.19
N LEU A 111 -8.36 18.61 1.37
CA LEU A 111 -8.13 17.29 1.93
C LEU A 111 -9.34 16.88 2.77
N MET A 112 -10.18 16.00 2.25
CA MET A 112 -11.36 15.46 2.94
C MET A 112 -10.93 14.34 3.88
N VAL A 113 -10.79 14.64 5.18
CA VAL A 113 -10.42 13.65 6.20
C VAL A 113 -11.67 13.04 6.79
N THR A 114 -11.74 11.71 6.82
CA THR A 114 -12.80 10.97 7.51
C THR A 114 -12.19 9.88 8.38
N ALA A 115 -13.01 8.98 8.89
CA ALA A 115 -12.59 7.82 9.66
C ALA A 115 -13.32 6.58 9.14
N HIS A 116 -12.95 5.40 9.64
CA HIS A 116 -13.71 4.17 9.45
C HIS A 116 -15.01 4.25 10.29
N PHE A 117 -15.87 5.20 9.92
CA PHE A 117 -17.02 5.68 10.66
C PHE A 117 -18.26 5.71 9.77
N GLY A 118 -19.38 5.22 10.31
CA GLY A 118 -20.66 5.21 9.60
C GLY A 118 -20.55 4.43 8.29
N ASN A 119 -20.93 5.02 7.15
CA ASN A 119 -20.69 4.43 5.82
C ASN A 119 -19.78 5.33 4.96
N TRP A 120 -18.50 5.37 5.30
CA TRP A 120 -17.50 6.23 4.64
C TRP A 120 -17.38 6.00 3.12
N GLU A 121 -17.66 4.78 2.64
CA GLU A 121 -17.53 4.42 1.22
C GLU A 121 -18.47 5.21 0.30
N LEU A 122 -19.62 5.67 0.82
CA LEU A 122 -20.58 6.46 0.06
C LEU A 122 -20.23 7.95 -0.01
N ILE A 123 -19.32 8.46 0.83
CA ILE A 123 -18.91 9.87 0.85
C ILE A 123 -18.41 10.34 -0.54
N PRO A 124 -17.40 9.71 -1.14
CA PRO A 124 -16.88 10.19 -2.43
C PRO A 124 -17.93 10.09 -3.54
N LEU A 125 -18.79 9.06 -3.51
CA LEU A 125 -19.87 8.90 -4.48
C LEU A 125 -20.91 10.02 -4.37
N TYR A 126 -21.26 10.39 -3.14
CA TYR A 126 -22.19 11.47 -2.86
C TYR A 126 -21.62 12.83 -3.25
N LEU A 127 -20.37 13.13 -2.89
CA LEU A 127 -19.72 14.37 -3.29
C LEU A 127 -19.61 14.48 -4.81
N ARG A 128 -19.27 13.37 -5.48
CA ARG A 128 -19.27 13.30 -6.94
C ARG A 128 -20.66 13.55 -7.53
N SER A 129 -21.70 13.02 -6.89
CA SER A 129 -23.10 13.25 -7.29
C SER A 129 -23.54 14.72 -7.18
N LEU A 130 -22.86 15.53 -6.36
CA LEU A 130 -23.09 16.96 -6.22
C LEU A 130 -22.22 17.82 -7.16
N GLY A 131 -21.40 17.18 -8.01
CA GLY A 131 -20.53 17.86 -8.97
C GLY A 131 -19.12 18.17 -8.46
N PHE A 132 -18.73 17.69 -7.27
CA PHE A 132 -17.35 17.82 -6.82
C PHE A 132 -16.45 16.82 -7.55
N GLU A 133 -15.31 17.28 -8.05
CA GLU A 133 -14.25 16.47 -8.63
C GLU A 133 -13.25 16.03 -7.57
N GLY A 134 -12.64 14.86 -7.73
CA GLY A 134 -11.64 14.38 -6.78
C GLY A 134 -11.30 12.91 -6.84
N ALA A 135 -10.44 12.50 -5.91
CA ALA A 135 -9.96 11.14 -5.78
C ALA A 135 -9.92 10.68 -4.32
N VAL A 136 -9.85 9.37 -4.12
CA VAL A 136 -9.63 8.74 -2.81
C VAL A 136 -8.20 8.18 -2.77
N LEU A 137 -7.43 8.52 -1.74
CA LEU A 137 -6.12 7.91 -1.52
C LEU A 137 -6.27 6.65 -0.67
N ALA A 138 -5.99 5.49 -1.27
CA ALA A 138 -6.18 4.19 -0.64
C ALA A 138 -4.87 3.38 -0.58
N ARG A 139 -4.74 2.54 0.44
CA ARG A 139 -3.68 1.52 0.49
C ARG A 139 -4.01 0.44 -0.53
N ARG A 140 -2.98 -0.12 -1.18
CA ARG A 140 -3.16 -1.37 -1.91
C ARG A 140 -3.67 -2.49 -1.01
N LEU A 141 -4.73 -3.18 -1.41
CA LEU A 141 -5.27 -4.29 -0.63
C LEU A 141 -4.53 -5.58 -0.90
N ARG A 142 -4.55 -6.50 0.09
CA ARG A 142 -3.88 -7.81 -0.01
C ARG A 142 -4.42 -8.69 -1.15
N TYR A 143 -5.68 -8.48 -1.55
CA TYR A 143 -6.39 -9.29 -2.53
C TYR A 143 -6.68 -8.44 -3.78
N PRO A 144 -5.91 -8.59 -4.87
CA PRO A 144 -6.00 -7.75 -6.07
C PRO A 144 -7.38 -7.76 -6.75
N GLU A 145 -8.10 -8.88 -6.68
CA GLU A 145 -9.44 -9.01 -7.28
C GLU A 145 -10.46 -8.18 -6.50
N TYR A 146 -10.31 -8.14 -5.17
CA TYR A 146 -11.15 -7.32 -4.31
C TYR A 146 -10.81 -5.84 -4.46
N GLU A 147 -9.53 -5.50 -4.59
CA GLU A 147 -9.07 -4.16 -4.92
C GLU A 147 -9.67 -3.66 -6.25
N SER A 148 -9.49 -4.44 -7.32
CA SER A 148 -10.06 -4.15 -8.64
C SER A 148 -11.58 -3.97 -8.58
N PHE A 149 -12.26 -4.77 -7.76
CA PHE A 149 -13.70 -4.59 -7.52
C PHE A 149 -14.00 -3.24 -6.86
N LEU A 150 -13.30 -2.85 -5.79
CA LEU A 150 -13.55 -1.54 -5.14
C LEU A 150 -13.23 -0.36 -6.07
N ILE A 151 -12.13 -0.46 -6.82
CA ILE A 151 -11.72 0.57 -7.78
C ILE A 151 -12.76 0.70 -8.89
N SER A 152 -13.18 -0.41 -9.51
CA SER A 152 -14.19 -0.39 -10.58
C SER A 152 -15.54 0.17 -10.10
N MET A 153 -15.95 -0.12 -8.87
CA MET A 153 -17.18 0.40 -8.28
C MET A 153 -17.15 1.91 -8.10
N ARG A 154 -16.02 2.46 -7.64
CA ARG A 154 -15.81 3.92 -7.52
C ARG A 154 -15.68 4.56 -8.91
N GLY A 155 -14.91 3.95 -9.81
CA GLY A 155 -14.70 4.41 -11.17
C GLY A 155 -15.98 4.46 -11.99
N ALA A 156 -16.88 3.48 -11.82
CA ALA A 156 -18.21 3.47 -12.45
C ALA A 156 -19.11 4.64 -12.01
N LYS A 157 -18.73 5.36 -10.94
CA LYS A 157 -19.38 6.59 -10.47
C LYS A 157 -18.51 7.83 -10.67
N GLY A 158 -17.43 7.73 -11.45
CA GLY A 158 -16.54 8.85 -11.76
C GLY A 158 -15.65 9.27 -10.60
N VAL A 159 -15.33 8.35 -9.68
CA VAL A 159 -14.40 8.59 -8.55
C VAL A 159 -13.10 7.84 -8.80
N THR A 160 -12.00 8.59 -8.89
CA THR A 160 -10.65 8.03 -9.05
C THR A 160 -10.12 7.50 -7.71
N THR A 161 -9.39 6.38 -7.74
CA THR A 161 -8.67 5.86 -6.57
C THR A 161 -7.17 5.93 -6.83
N LEU A 162 -6.45 6.67 -6.00
CA LEU A 162 -4.99 6.76 -6.04
C LEU A 162 -4.39 5.79 -5.01
N ALA A 163 -3.27 5.16 -5.37
CA ALA A 163 -2.50 4.35 -4.44
C ALA A 163 -1.68 5.23 -3.49
N ARG A 164 -1.46 4.76 -2.25
CA ARG A 164 -0.46 5.37 -1.35
C ARG A 164 0.91 5.44 -2.04
N GLY A 165 1.63 6.54 -1.84
CA GLY A 165 2.89 6.84 -2.53
C GLY A 165 2.75 7.85 -3.68
N ALA A 166 1.53 8.07 -4.18
CA ALA A 166 1.21 9.00 -5.26
C ALA A 166 1.18 10.49 -4.82
N ALA A 167 2.20 10.94 -4.09
CA ALA A 167 2.22 12.30 -3.53
C ALA A 167 2.21 13.40 -4.62
N LYS A 168 2.85 13.13 -5.77
CA LYS A 168 2.84 14.02 -6.94
C LYS A 168 1.44 14.15 -7.55
N ASP A 169 0.73 13.04 -7.73
CA ASP A 169 -0.63 13.04 -8.28
C ASP A 169 -1.62 13.72 -7.33
N VAL A 170 -1.52 13.43 -6.02
CA VAL A 170 -2.31 14.12 -5.00
C VAL A 170 -2.07 15.63 -5.06
N ALA A 171 -0.82 16.07 -5.15
CA ALA A 171 -0.50 17.49 -5.28
C ALA A 171 -1.03 18.09 -6.60
N ALA A 172 -1.00 17.35 -7.70
CA ALA A 172 -1.54 17.78 -8.99
C ALA A 172 -3.07 17.98 -8.93
N LEU A 173 -3.81 17.04 -8.34
CA LEU A 173 -5.27 17.16 -8.19
C LEU A 173 -5.66 18.31 -7.25
N LEU A 174 -4.91 18.53 -6.18
CA LEU A 174 -5.15 19.68 -5.28
C LEU A 174 -4.92 21.01 -6.00
N ARG A 175 -3.85 21.14 -6.80
CA ARG A 175 -3.63 22.33 -7.65
C ARG A 175 -4.71 22.51 -8.72
N ALA A 176 -5.32 21.42 -9.18
CA ALA A 176 -6.50 21.43 -10.06
C ALA A 176 -7.81 21.74 -9.30
N ASN A 177 -7.71 22.19 -8.04
CA ASN A 177 -8.82 22.56 -7.17
C ASN A 177 -9.80 21.41 -6.90
N GLN A 178 -9.29 20.19 -6.73
CA GLN A 178 -10.10 18.98 -6.49
C GLN A 178 -10.03 18.49 -5.03
N LEU A 179 -10.94 17.58 -4.68
CA LEU A 179 -11.03 16.96 -3.36
C LEU A 179 -10.19 15.68 -3.27
N ILE A 180 -9.50 15.48 -2.16
CA ILE A 180 -8.76 14.24 -1.89
C ILE A 180 -9.27 13.59 -0.59
N GLY A 181 -9.87 12.41 -0.69
CA GLY A 181 -10.40 11.64 0.43
C GLY A 181 -9.34 10.78 1.14
N LEU A 182 -9.30 10.86 2.48
CA LEU A 182 -8.31 10.20 3.34
C LEU A 182 -8.94 9.57 4.59
N LEU A 183 -8.48 8.37 4.98
CA LEU A 183 -8.83 7.70 6.25
C LEU A 183 -7.58 7.49 7.13
N PRO A 184 -7.14 8.50 7.89
CA PRO A 184 -5.94 8.45 8.73
C PRO A 184 -6.21 7.97 10.18
N ASP A 185 -7.39 7.46 10.51
CA ASP A 185 -7.81 7.12 11.88
C ASP A 185 -7.24 5.80 12.43
N GLN A 186 -6.32 5.16 11.70
CA GLN A 186 -5.73 3.87 12.07
C GLN A 186 -4.23 3.99 12.32
N ASP A 187 -3.76 3.31 13.37
CA ASP A 187 -2.33 3.09 13.63
C ASP A 187 -1.79 2.03 12.65
N ILE A 188 -0.85 2.41 11.78
CA ILE A 188 -0.30 1.60 10.69
C ILE A 188 1.22 1.63 10.83
N ASP A 189 1.85 0.47 11.02
CA ASP A 189 3.28 0.39 11.38
C ASP A 189 4.20 0.87 10.26
N SER A 190 3.72 0.82 9.02
CA SER A 190 4.47 1.19 7.81
C SER A 190 4.36 2.67 7.44
N LEU A 191 3.74 3.50 8.29
CA LEU A 191 3.56 4.92 8.01
C LEU A 191 4.19 5.76 9.11
N ASP A 192 4.89 6.82 8.70
CA ASP A 192 5.29 7.87 9.62
C ASP A 192 4.07 8.51 10.27
N GLY A 193 4.20 8.75 11.57
CA GLY A 193 3.14 9.33 12.37
C GLY A 193 3.70 10.12 13.53
N VAL A 194 2.78 10.81 14.20
CA VAL A 194 3.06 11.55 15.44
C VAL A 194 2.10 11.06 16.52
N PHE A 195 2.52 11.17 17.78
CA PHE A 195 1.61 10.94 18.88
C PHE A 195 0.71 12.16 19.07
N VAL A 196 -0.59 11.91 19.13
CA VAL A 196 -1.62 12.90 19.48
C VAL A 196 -2.51 12.32 20.57
N ASP A 197 -3.14 13.19 21.35
CA ASP A 197 -4.16 12.77 22.29
C ASP A 197 -5.40 12.29 21.56
N PHE A 198 -5.85 11.08 21.90
CA PHE A 198 -7.05 10.47 21.37
C PHE A 198 -7.72 9.63 22.46
N PHE A 199 -8.87 10.10 22.95
CA PHE A 199 -9.56 9.62 24.14
C PHE A 199 -8.75 9.77 25.44
N GLY A 200 -7.96 10.84 25.57
CA GLY A 200 -7.11 11.04 26.75
C GLY A 200 -5.92 10.07 26.80
N GLN A 201 -5.56 9.47 25.67
CA GLN A 201 -4.53 8.46 25.54
C GLN A 201 -3.65 8.78 24.32
N PRO A 202 -2.31 8.66 24.41
CA PRO A 202 -1.44 8.90 23.28
C PRO A 202 -1.67 7.84 22.20
N ALA A 203 -1.99 8.29 20.98
CA ALA A 203 -2.21 7.45 19.82
C ALA A 203 -1.27 7.83 18.67
N HIS A 204 -0.49 6.86 18.17
CA HIS A 204 0.37 7.04 17.01
C HIS A 204 -0.49 7.22 15.76
N THR A 205 -0.36 8.36 15.08
CA THR A 205 -1.32 8.82 14.09
C THR A 205 -0.61 9.24 12.80
N PRO A 206 -1.00 8.69 11.63
CA PRO A 206 -0.39 9.02 10.36
C PRO A 206 -0.34 10.53 10.08
N ILE A 207 0.86 11.03 9.76
CA ILE A 207 1.12 12.47 9.55
C ILE A 207 0.72 12.95 8.14
N GLY A 208 0.44 12.01 7.22
CA GLY A 208 0.20 12.26 5.80
C GLY A 208 -0.77 13.40 5.47
N PRO A 209 -1.98 13.46 6.05
CA PRO A 209 -2.91 14.56 5.78
C PRO A 209 -2.33 15.94 6.13
N ALA A 210 -1.65 16.04 7.28
CA ALA A 210 -1.06 17.30 7.71
C ALA A 210 0.18 17.66 6.86
N ALA A 211 0.99 16.67 6.47
CA ALA A 211 2.12 16.86 5.58
C ALA A 211 1.67 17.37 4.19
N LEU A 212 0.62 16.78 3.62
CA LEU A 212 0.02 17.22 2.36
C LEU A 212 -0.55 18.64 2.49
N SER A 213 -1.23 18.94 3.60
CA SER A 213 -1.80 20.27 3.86
C SER A 213 -0.71 21.33 3.92
N VAL A 214 0.37 21.10 4.66
CA VAL A 214 1.49 22.04 4.79
C VAL A 214 2.25 22.18 3.46
N MET A 215 2.42 21.08 2.71
CA MET A 215 3.15 21.10 1.44
C MET A 215 2.39 21.82 0.33
N THR A 216 1.06 21.68 0.28
CA THR A 216 0.24 22.19 -0.82
C THR A 216 -0.52 23.47 -0.47
N GLY A 217 -0.68 23.75 0.82
CA GLY A 217 -1.57 24.80 1.34
C GLY A 217 -3.05 24.42 1.35
N ALA A 218 -3.41 23.19 0.92
CA ALA A 218 -4.80 22.74 0.92
C ALA A 218 -5.30 22.54 2.36
N PRO A 219 -6.47 23.08 2.75
CA PRO A 219 -7.02 22.86 4.09
C PRO A 219 -7.51 21.43 4.26
N ILE A 220 -7.53 20.98 5.51
CA ILE A 220 -8.14 19.70 5.90
C ILE A 220 -9.59 19.96 6.30
N ILE A 221 -10.54 19.26 5.67
CA ILE A 221 -11.96 19.31 6.02
C ILE A 221 -12.38 17.95 6.59
N PRO A 222 -12.59 17.83 7.91
CA PRO A 222 -13.15 16.62 8.49
C PRO A 222 -14.59 16.40 7.99
N CYS A 223 -14.96 15.16 7.65
CA CYS A 223 -16.32 14.82 7.26
C CYS A 223 -16.70 13.41 7.70
N PHE A 224 -17.97 13.19 8.04
CA PHE A 224 -18.45 11.91 8.58
C PHE A 224 -19.84 11.57 8.04
N LEU A 225 -19.99 10.40 7.44
CA LEU A 225 -21.29 9.91 6.98
C LEU A 225 -21.92 8.98 8.00
N ARG A 226 -22.69 9.54 8.93
CA ARG A 226 -23.41 8.73 9.93
C ARG A 226 -24.68 8.13 9.32
N ARG A 227 -25.01 6.93 9.78
CA ARG A 227 -26.32 6.32 9.56
C ARG A 227 -27.39 7.05 10.38
N ASP A 228 -28.54 7.31 9.76
CA ASP A 228 -29.71 7.96 10.36
C ASP A 228 -30.97 7.18 9.95
N GLY A 229 -31.34 6.18 10.75
CA GLY A 229 -32.38 5.21 10.39
C GLY A 229 -31.98 4.40 9.14
N ARG A 230 -32.75 4.58 8.05
CA ARG A 230 -32.49 3.94 6.74
C ARG A 230 -31.69 4.84 5.78
N ARG A 231 -31.51 6.11 6.13
CA ARG A 231 -30.78 7.12 5.36
C ARG A 231 -29.44 7.42 6.02
N PHE A 232 -28.72 8.39 5.46
CA PHE A 232 -27.49 8.90 6.04
C PHE A 232 -27.50 10.41 6.18
N ARG A 233 -26.65 10.88 7.09
CA ARG A 233 -26.32 12.29 7.24
C ARG A 233 -24.82 12.47 7.13
N LEU A 234 -24.40 13.24 6.14
CA LEU A 234 -23.02 13.71 5.99
C LEU A 234 -22.87 14.99 6.80
N SER A 235 -22.00 14.97 7.80
CA SER A 235 -21.55 16.19 8.47
C SER A 235 -20.21 16.57 7.86
N VAL A 236 -20.13 17.77 7.29
CA VAL A 236 -18.89 18.40 6.84
C VAL A 236 -18.54 19.47 7.86
N GLU A 237 -17.37 19.35 8.47
CA GLU A 237 -16.91 20.24 9.54
C GLU A 237 -16.15 21.44 8.94
N PRO A 238 -15.91 22.52 9.72
CA PRO A 238 -15.13 23.65 9.24
C PRO A 238 -13.69 23.27 8.80
N PRO A 239 -13.10 23.97 7.81
CA PRO A 239 -11.75 23.70 7.34
C PRO A 239 -10.69 24.03 8.40
N LEU A 240 -9.77 23.11 8.60
CA LEU A 240 -8.58 23.23 9.45
C LEU A 240 -7.37 23.63 8.60
N ARG A 241 -6.62 24.64 9.06
CA ARG A 241 -5.40 25.15 8.40
C ARG A 241 -4.23 25.15 9.39
N ALA A 242 -3.02 25.07 8.84
CA ALA A 242 -1.82 25.28 9.63
C ALA A 242 -1.84 26.68 10.27
N PRO A 243 -1.45 26.82 11.55
CA PRO A 243 -1.31 28.12 12.17
C PRO A 243 -0.28 28.97 11.43
N PRO A 244 -0.53 30.27 11.23
CA PRO A 244 0.44 31.16 10.61
C PRO A 244 1.72 31.26 11.48
N GLY A 245 2.89 31.12 10.85
CA GLY A 245 4.19 31.30 11.51
C GLY A 245 4.71 30.10 12.31
N ALA A 246 3.99 28.98 12.35
CA ALA A 246 4.49 27.73 12.95
C ALA A 246 5.60 27.10 12.09
N ASP A 247 6.59 26.47 12.72
CA ASP A 247 7.53 25.61 11.99
C ASP A 247 6.78 24.42 11.36
N ARG A 248 7.33 23.87 10.27
CA ARG A 248 6.68 22.81 9.50
C ARG A 248 6.31 21.58 10.34
N THR A 249 7.17 21.15 11.25
CA THR A 249 6.96 19.99 12.12
C THR A 249 5.90 20.28 13.17
N ALA A 250 5.94 21.44 13.82
CA ALA A 250 4.91 21.86 14.76
C ALA A 250 3.54 21.99 14.09
N ALA A 251 3.48 22.62 12.91
CA ALA A 251 2.26 22.77 12.12
C ALA A 251 1.64 21.41 11.76
N MET A 252 2.45 20.43 11.35
CA MET A 252 1.95 19.10 11.03
C MET A 252 1.38 18.38 12.27
N ARG A 253 2.04 18.49 13.43
CA ARG A 253 1.56 17.90 14.69
C ARG A 253 0.27 18.55 15.16
N GLU A 254 0.18 19.87 15.16
CA GLU A 254 -1.00 20.62 15.58
C GLU A 254 -2.21 20.36 14.69
N LEU A 255 -2.02 20.34 13.37
CA LEU A 255 -3.06 19.92 12.43
C LEU A 255 -3.51 18.49 12.71
N THR A 256 -2.57 17.59 13.01
CA THR A 256 -2.87 16.19 13.32
C THR A 256 -3.71 16.05 14.58
N GLN A 257 -3.37 16.81 15.62
CA GLN A 257 -4.16 16.86 16.84
C GLN A 257 -5.55 17.45 16.58
N ALA A 258 -5.65 18.53 15.80
CA ALA A 258 -6.89 19.23 15.52
C ALA A 258 -7.90 18.33 14.79
N TRP A 259 -7.50 17.69 13.69
CA TRP A 259 -8.42 16.79 12.99
C TRP A 259 -8.70 15.52 13.81
N SER A 260 -7.75 15.03 14.59
CA SER A 260 -7.97 13.86 15.47
C SER A 260 -9.01 14.15 16.56
N ALA A 261 -9.02 15.35 17.13
CA ALA A 261 -10.02 15.78 18.12
C ALA A 261 -11.43 15.84 17.52
N VAL A 262 -11.56 16.28 16.26
CA VAL A 262 -12.85 16.28 15.54
C VAL A 262 -13.34 14.85 15.30
N VAL A 263 -12.45 13.95 14.87
CA VAL A 263 -12.75 12.50 14.74
C VAL A 263 -13.20 11.92 16.08
N GLU A 264 -12.48 12.20 17.16
CA GLU A 264 -12.84 11.75 18.51
C GLU A 264 -14.24 12.25 18.91
N SER A 265 -14.55 13.52 18.67
CA SER A 265 -15.86 14.11 18.96
C SER A 265 -17.00 13.41 18.19
N ALA A 266 -16.78 13.07 16.92
CA ALA A 266 -17.74 12.29 16.13
C ALA A 266 -17.96 10.88 16.72
N ILE A 267 -16.86 10.21 17.11
CA ILE A 267 -16.92 8.87 17.71
C ILE A 267 -17.61 8.89 19.08
N ARG A 268 -17.34 9.89 19.93
CA ARG A 268 -18.00 10.04 21.23
C ARG A 268 -19.52 10.21 21.09
N ARG A 269 -19.97 10.93 20.06
CA ARG A 269 -21.39 11.14 19.76
C ARG A 269 -22.07 9.86 19.24
N TYR A 270 -21.38 9.08 18.41
CA TYR A 270 -21.92 7.89 17.76
C TYR A 270 -20.96 6.69 17.83
N PRO A 271 -20.69 6.15 19.04
CA PRO A 271 -19.64 5.17 19.23
C PRO A 271 -19.91 3.86 18.51
N GLU A 272 -21.16 3.48 18.25
CA GLU A 272 -21.51 2.28 17.50
C GLU A 272 -21.19 2.37 15.99
N GLN A 273 -20.79 3.54 15.49
CA GLN A 273 -20.53 3.75 14.07
C GLN A 273 -19.04 3.67 13.69
N TRP A 274 -18.13 3.67 14.66
CA TRP A 274 -16.69 3.55 14.40
C TRP A 274 -16.16 2.12 14.51
N VAL A 275 -15.13 1.79 13.73
CA VAL A 275 -14.52 0.46 13.70
C VAL A 275 -13.60 0.23 14.91
N TRP A 276 -14.19 -0.18 16.04
CA TRP A 276 -13.47 -0.48 17.29
C TRP A 276 -12.56 -1.72 17.25
N MET A 277 -12.55 -2.47 16.15
CA MET A 277 -11.74 -3.69 16.03
C MET A 277 -10.31 -3.40 15.57
N HIS A 278 -10.00 -2.18 15.15
CA HIS A 278 -8.62 -1.80 14.85
C HIS A 278 -7.83 -1.52 16.12
N ARG A 279 -6.58 -1.99 16.20
CA ARG A 279 -5.70 -1.71 17.35
C ARG A 279 -5.13 -0.30 17.27
N ARG A 280 -5.97 0.69 17.59
CA ARG A 280 -5.65 2.12 17.51
C ARG A 280 -4.47 2.57 18.39
N TRP A 281 -4.26 1.89 19.53
CA TRP A 281 -3.20 2.17 20.50
C TRP A 281 -2.16 1.04 20.57
N LYS A 282 -1.81 0.43 19.42
CA LYS A 282 -0.79 -0.64 19.41
C LYS A 282 0.61 -0.07 19.58
N THR A 283 0.91 1.06 18.95
CA THR A 283 2.21 1.73 19.02
C THR A 283 2.24 2.60 20.28
N ARG A 284 3.30 2.48 21.07
CA ARG A 284 3.45 3.18 22.35
C ARG A 284 4.61 4.18 22.26
N PRO A 285 4.53 5.34 22.94
CA PRO A 285 5.67 6.24 23.05
C PRO A 285 6.84 5.51 23.72
N THR A 286 8.03 5.58 23.15
CA THR A 286 9.27 5.17 23.84
C THR A 286 9.61 6.19 24.92
N SER A 287 10.30 5.75 25.98
CA SER A 287 10.67 6.57 27.14
C SER A 287 11.46 7.85 26.82
N GLU A 288 12.13 7.92 25.66
CA GLU A 288 12.81 9.12 25.16
C GLU A 288 11.84 10.16 24.56
N THR A 289 10.69 9.75 24.05
CA THR A 289 9.68 10.70 23.51
C THR A 289 8.81 11.28 24.62
N ALA A 290 8.67 10.56 25.74
CA ALA A 290 7.89 10.98 26.90
C ALA A 290 8.52 12.15 27.69
N THR A 291 9.82 12.41 27.55
CA THR A 291 10.53 13.47 28.29
C THR A 291 10.33 14.88 27.74
N GLN A 292 9.75 15.03 26.54
CA GLN A 292 9.28 16.34 26.07
C GLN A 292 7.89 16.72 26.61
N ASP A 293 7.24 15.81 27.33
CA ASP A 293 5.81 15.87 27.62
C ASP A 293 5.55 15.78 29.14
N THR A 294 5.90 16.83 29.89
CA THR A 294 5.40 16.98 31.27
C THR A 294 4.84 18.38 31.51
N ARG A 295 3.51 18.50 31.47
CA ARG A 295 2.80 19.38 32.40
C ARG A 295 2.52 18.59 33.68
N PRO A 296 2.67 19.18 34.87
CA PRO A 296 2.60 18.43 36.12
C PRO A 296 1.15 18.00 36.41
N MET A 297 0.90 16.69 36.36
CA MET A 297 -0.26 16.08 37.00
C MET A 297 0.11 15.76 38.45
N THR A 298 -0.63 16.35 39.38
CA THR A 298 -0.55 16.09 40.82
C THR A 298 -0.96 14.63 41.11
N HIS A 299 -0.03 13.83 41.62
CA HIS A 299 -0.32 12.50 42.17
C HIS A 299 -0.94 12.64 43.56
N ASP A 300 -2.17 12.14 43.73
CA ASP A 300 -2.69 11.73 45.03
C ASP A 300 -2.55 10.21 45.16
N THR A 301 -1.91 9.78 46.25
CA THR A 301 -1.31 8.47 46.43
C THR A 301 -2.03 7.74 47.54
N ARG A 302 -2.94 6.80 47.23
CA ARG A 302 -3.32 5.72 48.16
C ARG A 302 -3.59 4.41 47.41
N GLN A 303 -2.62 3.51 47.45
CA GLN A 303 -2.75 2.11 47.09
C GLN A 303 -3.25 1.30 48.31
N GLY A 304 -4.18 0.38 48.09
CA GLY A 304 -4.53 -0.72 49.00
C GLY A 304 -4.42 -2.06 48.26
N PRO A 305 -4.04 -3.16 48.94
CA PRO A 305 -3.62 -4.41 48.30
C PRO A 305 -4.79 -5.24 47.76
N VAL A 306 -4.57 -5.89 46.61
CA VAL A 306 -5.47 -6.85 45.96
C VAL A 306 -5.27 -8.25 46.55
N PRO A 307 -6.33 -9.00 46.93
CA PRO A 307 -6.21 -10.41 47.23
C PRO A 307 -6.43 -11.30 45.99
N ALA A 308 -5.64 -12.37 45.93
CA ALA A 308 -5.69 -13.42 44.91
C ALA A 308 -6.64 -14.57 45.33
N ALA A 309 -7.39 -15.11 44.37
CA ALA A 309 -8.07 -16.43 44.40
C ALA A 309 -8.82 -16.61 43.07
N THR A 310 -9.04 -17.77 42.44
CA THR A 310 -8.63 -19.18 42.57
C THR A 310 -9.06 -19.84 41.26
N ARG A 311 -8.35 -20.87 40.80
CA ARG A 311 -8.78 -21.72 39.68
C ARG A 311 -9.83 -22.71 40.17
N THR A 312 -10.91 -22.88 39.41
CA THR A 312 -11.76 -24.08 39.48
C THR A 312 -12.00 -24.64 38.08
N SER A 313 -11.95 -25.97 38.04
CA SER A 313 -12.05 -26.87 36.90
C SER A 313 -13.46 -27.40 36.69
N GLY A 314 -13.75 -27.87 35.47
CA GLY A 314 -14.92 -28.69 35.11
C GLY A 314 -15.83 -27.98 34.11
N THR A 315 -16.41 -28.61 33.10
CA THR A 315 -16.45 -30.02 32.64
C THR A 315 -16.98 -29.96 31.20
N SER A 316 -16.58 -30.95 30.39
CA SER A 316 -17.03 -31.15 29.02
C SER A 316 -18.51 -31.51 28.92
N GLN A 317 -19.24 -30.91 27.98
CA GLN A 317 -20.42 -31.51 27.36
C GLN A 317 -20.47 -31.17 25.87
N SER A 318 -20.44 -32.23 25.06
CA SER A 318 -20.65 -32.27 23.62
C SER A 318 -22.14 -32.43 23.30
N TRP A 319 -22.58 -31.95 22.13
CA TRP A 319 -23.53 -32.54 21.14
C TRP A 319 -24.09 -31.38 20.27
N VAL A 320 -23.60 -31.24 19.03
CA VAL A 320 -24.20 -31.59 17.72
C VAL A 320 -25.18 -30.54 17.14
N MET A 321 -24.77 -29.95 16.01
CA MET A 321 -25.50 -29.70 14.74
C MET A 321 -24.47 -29.03 13.79
N GLY A 322 -24.29 -29.40 12.53
CA GLY A 322 -25.30 -29.67 11.52
C GLY A 322 -25.31 -28.50 10.52
N HIS A 323 -24.44 -28.58 9.51
CA HIS A 323 -24.37 -27.81 8.25
C HIS A 323 -25.06 -26.44 8.15
N ALA A 324 -24.35 -25.35 8.45
CA ALA A 324 -24.61 -24.00 7.92
C ALA A 324 -23.39 -23.08 8.10
N SER A 325 -22.31 -23.29 7.36
CA SER A 325 -21.10 -22.44 7.47
C SER A 325 -20.30 -22.38 6.19
N TRP A 326 -20.81 -21.63 5.21
CA TRP A 326 -19.99 -21.11 4.10
C TRP A 326 -20.19 -19.61 3.87
N VAL A 327 -21.27 -19.01 4.37
CA VAL A 327 -21.54 -17.56 4.26
C VAL A 327 -20.82 -16.73 5.34
N ALA A 328 -20.56 -17.31 6.52
CA ALA A 328 -19.90 -16.60 7.63
C ALA A 328 -18.38 -16.41 7.45
N LEU A 329 -17.73 -17.18 6.56
CA LEU A 329 -16.29 -17.11 6.30
C LEU A 329 -15.90 -15.97 5.34
N LEU A 330 -16.84 -15.49 4.51
CA LEU A 330 -16.63 -14.33 3.63
C LEU A 330 -16.60 -13.00 4.40
N LEU A 331 -17.21 -12.94 5.60
CA LEU A 331 -17.17 -11.77 6.50
C LEU A 331 -15.78 -11.49 7.09
N CYS A 332 -14.87 -12.46 7.08
CA CYS A 332 -13.55 -12.33 7.70
C CYS A 332 -12.45 -11.83 6.77
N ALA A 333 -12.64 -11.83 5.44
CA ALA A 333 -11.57 -11.51 4.49
C ALA A 333 -11.67 -10.11 3.86
N SER A 334 -12.85 -9.48 3.85
CA SER A 334 -13.09 -8.27 3.04
C SER A 334 -13.12 -6.94 3.80
N LEU A 335 -13.24 -6.93 5.15
CA LEU A 335 -13.34 -5.68 5.91
C LEU A 335 -12.42 -5.56 7.14
N ILE A 336 -11.71 -6.63 7.53
CA ILE A 336 -10.70 -6.58 8.59
C ILE A 336 -9.56 -7.51 8.17
N GLY A 337 -8.43 -6.94 7.79
CA GLY A 337 -7.19 -7.70 7.70
C GLY A 337 -6.80 -8.21 9.09
N CYS A 338 -7.22 -9.43 9.47
CA CYS A 338 -6.57 -10.22 10.53
C CYS A 338 -7.12 -11.65 10.66
N GLY A 339 -6.19 -12.62 10.56
CA GLY A 339 -6.00 -13.61 11.64
C GLY A 339 -6.74 -14.95 11.56
N LYS A 340 -5.99 -15.98 11.16
CA LYS A 340 -6.03 -17.41 11.56
C LYS A 340 -7.41 -18.05 11.83
N PHE A 341 -7.83 -18.93 10.93
CA PHE A 341 -8.70 -20.07 11.26
C PHE A 341 -7.83 -21.33 11.44
N GLY A 342 -8.08 -22.06 12.54
CA GLY A 342 -7.31 -23.21 12.98
C GLY A 342 -7.43 -24.41 12.04
N GLY A 343 -6.33 -25.16 11.93
CA GLY A 343 -6.19 -26.34 11.10
C GLY A 343 -7.05 -27.52 11.56
N THR A 344 -7.49 -28.28 10.56
CA THR A 344 -8.12 -29.59 10.67
C THR A 344 -7.12 -30.61 11.22
N LYS A 345 -7.56 -31.37 12.23
CA LYS A 345 -6.81 -32.49 12.81
C LYS A 345 -6.67 -33.62 11.79
N HIS A 346 -5.45 -33.93 11.37
CA HIS A 346 -5.11 -35.27 10.90
C HIS A 346 -4.48 -36.05 12.06
N ALA A 347 -5.05 -37.22 12.31
CA ALA A 347 -4.59 -38.16 13.31
C ALA A 347 -3.29 -38.85 12.85
N ALA A 348 -2.25 -38.75 13.67
CA ALA A 348 -1.13 -39.69 13.69
C ALA A 348 -0.67 -39.88 15.15
N LYS A 349 -0.32 -41.12 15.49
CA LYS A 349 0.07 -41.65 16.82
C LYS A 349 1.28 -40.91 17.42
N PRO A 350 1.47 -40.91 18.76
CA PRO A 350 2.38 -39.98 19.43
C PRO A 350 3.83 -40.49 19.42
N ALA A 351 4.75 -39.60 19.06
CA ALA A 351 6.13 -39.62 19.54
C ALA A 351 6.26 -38.61 20.69
N ALA A 352 7.16 -38.89 21.64
CA ALA A 352 7.32 -38.20 22.92
C ALA A 352 7.45 -36.66 22.81
N PRO A 353 7.03 -35.89 23.84
CA PRO A 353 6.96 -34.44 23.75
C PRO A 353 8.35 -33.80 23.83
N GLN A 354 8.83 -33.28 22.71
CA GLN A 354 9.82 -32.21 22.73
C GLN A 354 9.10 -30.90 23.02
N THR A 355 9.58 -30.19 24.03
CA THR A 355 8.97 -28.97 24.55
C THR A 355 9.11 -27.83 23.54
N GLU A 356 8.12 -27.63 22.66
CA GLU A 356 8.03 -26.42 21.82
C GLU A 356 7.98 -25.17 22.72
N GLN A 357 9.10 -24.49 22.87
CA GLN A 357 9.12 -23.17 23.49
C GLN A 357 8.58 -22.15 22.49
N ARG A 358 7.44 -21.53 22.82
CA ARG A 358 6.80 -20.50 21.99
C ARG A 358 7.04 -19.14 22.63
N MET A 359 7.73 -18.25 21.92
CA MET A 359 7.95 -16.87 22.36
C MET A 359 6.91 -15.94 21.72
N SER A 360 6.39 -14.97 22.47
CA SER A 360 5.34 -14.05 22.01
C SER A 360 5.85 -12.92 21.10
N SER A 361 7.12 -12.57 21.21
CA SER A 361 7.82 -11.56 20.41
C SER A 361 9.32 -11.75 20.55
N PHE A 362 10.08 -11.46 19.51
CA PHE A 362 11.54 -11.44 19.57
C PHE A 362 12.06 -10.34 18.63
N THR A 363 13.24 -9.84 18.95
CA THR A 363 13.96 -8.85 18.14
C THR A 363 15.42 -9.31 18.04
N LEU A 364 15.93 -9.40 16.83
CA LEU A 364 17.36 -9.59 16.55
C LEU A 364 17.91 -8.27 16.02
N THR A 365 19.04 -7.83 16.53
CA THR A 365 19.67 -6.57 16.13
C THR A 365 21.13 -6.81 15.80
N GLY A 366 21.54 -6.37 14.61
CA GLY A 366 22.93 -6.26 14.22
C GLY A 366 23.43 -4.84 14.42
N TYR A 367 24.69 -4.70 14.83
CA TYR A 367 25.35 -3.40 15.04
C TYR A 367 26.55 -3.25 14.12
N HIS A 368 26.89 -2.01 13.78
CA HIS A 368 28.18 -1.64 13.20
C HIS A 368 29.28 -1.77 14.26
N GLN A 369 30.54 -1.97 13.84
CA GLN A 369 31.68 -2.03 14.77
C GLN A 369 31.84 -0.76 15.62
N GLY A 370 31.31 0.39 15.17
CA GLY A 370 31.31 1.66 15.89
C GLY A 370 30.06 1.95 16.75
N GLY A 371 29.14 1.00 16.94
CA GLY A 371 28.03 1.13 17.91
C GLY A 371 26.67 1.61 17.38
N GLY A 372 26.50 1.82 16.06
CA GLY A 372 25.19 2.11 15.44
C GLY A 372 24.42 0.85 15.05
N THR A 373 23.09 0.88 15.06
CA THR A 373 22.25 -0.22 14.57
C THR A 373 22.40 -0.39 13.06
N LYS A 374 22.78 -1.59 12.61
CA LYS A 374 22.96 -1.96 11.21
C LYS A 374 21.68 -2.54 10.62
N TRP A 375 21.01 -3.39 11.38
CA TRP A 375 19.71 -3.96 11.01
C TRP A 375 18.95 -4.43 12.25
N VAL A 376 17.63 -4.47 12.13
CA VAL A 376 16.71 -5.02 13.13
C VAL A 376 15.80 -6.01 12.42
N LEU A 377 15.57 -7.19 13.01
CA LEU A 377 14.60 -8.18 12.55
C LEU A 377 13.68 -8.51 13.72
N ASN A 378 12.41 -8.12 13.62
CA ASN A 378 11.38 -8.47 14.59
C ASN A 378 10.48 -9.59 14.07
N GLY A 379 9.64 -10.14 14.94
CA GLY A 379 8.53 -10.98 14.53
C GLY A 379 7.51 -11.22 15.62
N GLN A 380 6.30 -11.63 15.20
CA GLN A 380 5.11 -11.75 16.05
C GLN A 380 4.99 -13.11 16.77
N GLY A 381 6.11 -13.83 16.83
CA GLY A 381 6.26 -15.09 17.54
C GLY A 381 7.36 -15.94 16.92
N ALA A 382 8.00 -16.76 17.75
CA ALA A 382 9.02 -17.69 17.31
C ALA A 382 8.78 -19.08 17.91
N THR A 383 9.07 -20.10 17.12
CA THR A 383 9.31 -21.46 17.60
C THR A 383 10.78 -21.78 17.46
N LEU A 384 11.33 -22.49 18.44
CA LEU A 384 12.70 -22.99 18.41
C LEU A 384 12.65 -24.51 18.30
N GLU A 385 13.27 -25.03 17.24
CA GLU A 385 13.51 -26.47 17.05
C GLU A 385 15.03 -26.66 16.86
N GLU A 386 15.69 -27.26 17.85
CA GLU A 386 17.14 -27.43 17.89
C GLU A 386 17.90 -26.11 17.65
N ASN A 387 18.52 -25.93 16.48
CA ASN A 387 19.28 -24.74 16.09
C ASN A 387 18.52 -23.84 15.08
N LEU A 388 17.24 -24.11 14.82
CA LEU A 388 16.43 -23.37 13.86
C LEU A 388 15.35 -22.56 14.58
N VAL A 389 15.45 -21.23 14.46
CA VAL A 389 14.40 -20.31 14.93
C VAL A 389 13.45 -20.03 13.77
N THR A 390 12.20 -20.44 13.91
CA THR A 390 11.16 -20.09 12.94
C THR A 390 10.37 -18.89 13.45
N ILE A 391 10.56 -17.78 12.77
CA ILE A 391 9.95 -16.47 13.00
C ILE A 391 8.67 -16.37 12.18
N LEU A 392 7.57 -16.00 12.83
CA LEU A 392 6.30 -15.74 12.16
C LEU A 392 6.10 -14.25 11.92
N ARG A 393 5.77 -13.90 10.67
CA ARG A 393 5.61 -12.51 10.19
C ARG A 393 6.84 -11.65 10.52
N PRO A 394 8.02 -12.02 9.99
CA PRO A 394 9.22 -11.20 10.12
C PRO A 394 9.03 -9.83 9.48
N ASP A 395 9.49 -8.80 10.17
CA ASP A 395 9.72 -7.46 9.66
C ASP A 395 11.17 -7.08 9.97
N ALA A 396 11.95 -6.79 8.93
CA ALA A 396 13.33 -6.38 9.05
C ALA A 396 13.51 -4.94 8.55
N THR A 397 14.34 -4.16 9.23
CA THR A 397 14.79 -2.84 8.80
C THR A 397 16.30 -2.83 8.73
N GLY A 398 16.86 -2.52 7.57
CA GLY A 398 18.27 -2.26 7.35
C GLY A 398 18.53 -0.76 7.34
N PHE A 399 19.48 -0.31 8.16
CA PHE A 399 19.81 1.10 8.32
C PHE A 399 21.12 1.43 7.58
N ASP A 400 21.08 2.42 6.69
CA ASP A 400 22.24 2.99 6.00
C ASP A 400 21.99 4.51 5.88
N PRO A 401 22.98 5.38 6.17
CA PRO A 401 22.85 6.84 6.08
C PRO A 401 22.24 7.39 4.77
N GLY A 402 22.35 6.65 3.66
CA GLY A 402 21.82 7.08 2.36
C GLY A 402 20.53 6.38 1.90
N ARG A 403 20.13 5.25 2.50
CA ARG A 403 19.00 4.44 2.01
C ARG A 403 18.54 3.43 3.06
N THR A 404 17.32 3.55 3.56
CA THR A 404 16.77 2.54 4.49
C THR A 404 15.99 1.50 3.70
N ALA A 405 16.20 0.22 4.03
CA ALA A 405 15.51 -0.92 3.41
C ALA A 405 14.59 -1.61 4.42
N TYR A 406 13.34 -1.80 4.05
CA TYR A 406 12.33 -2.51 4.81
C TYR A 406 12.04 -3.84 4.14
N LEU A 407 12.19 -4.92 4.87
CA LEU A 407 11.94 -6.26 4.38
C LEU A 407 10.80 -6.88 5.16
N THR A 408 9.87 -7.55 4.48
CA THR A 408 8.82 -8.34 5.13
C THR A 408 8.67 -9.70 4.47
N ALA A 409 8.23 -10.70 5.24
CA ALA A 409 7.82 -12.01 4.73
C ALA A 409 6.75 -12.63 5.65
N SER A 410 6.20 -13.79 5.26
CA SER A 410 5.30 -14.53 6.15
C SER A 410 6.05 -15.35 7.19
N ILE A 411 7.21 -15.89 6.82
CA ILE A 411 8.05 -16.74 7.66
C ILE A 411 9.51 -16.38 7.44
N ALA A 412 10.30 -16.32 8.51
CA ALA A 412 11.76 -16.36 8.43
C ALA A 412 12.29 -17.54 9.25
N ARG A 413 13.21 -18.31 8.68
CA ARG A 413 13.92 -19.40 9.34
C ARG A 413 15.35 -18.95 9.58
N VAL A 414 15.74 -18.80 10.83
CA VAL A 414 17.10 -18.39 11.22
C VAL A 414 17.84 -19.61 11.74
N ASN A 415 18.90 -19.99 11.05
CA ASN A 415 19.82 -21.00 11.55
C ASN A 415 20.78 -20.34 12.54
N GLN A 416 20.77 -20.77 13.80
CA GLN A 416 21.56 -20.17 14.87
C GLN A 416 23.06 -20.44 14.75
N THR A 417 23.46 -21.52 14.07
CA THR A 417 24.88 -21.90 13.92
C THR A 417 25.61 -20.99 12.94
N ASN A 418 24.97 -20.65 11.81
CA ASN A 418 25.60 -19.82 10.77
C ASN A 418 24.91 -18.46 10.58
N ARG A 419 23.87 -18.15 11.35
CA ARG A 419 23.06 -16.92 11.26
C ARG A 419 22.42 -16.67 9.89
N HIS A 420 22.28 -17.70 9.07
CA HIS A 420 21.58 -17.57 7.79
C HIS A 420 20.09 -17.43 8.03
N VAL A 421 19.49 -16.47 7.34
CA VAL A 421 18.06 -16.17 7.42
C VAL A 421 17.42 -16.52 6.09
N GLN A 422 16.52 -17.48 6.07
CA GLN A 422 15.71 -17.80 4.91
C GLN A 422 14.30 -17.25 5.10
N MET A 423 13.90 -16.33 4.24
CA MET A 423 12.57 -15.73 4.23
C MET A 423 11.73 -16.38 3.15
N GLU A 424 10.48 -16.69 3.48
CA GLU A 424 9.57 -17.44 2.62
C GLU A 424 8.16 -16.85 2.65
N HIS A 425 7.47 -17.02 1.51
CA HIS A 425 6.09 -16.63 1.25
C HIS A 425 5.87 -15.12 1.36
N ASP A 426 5.69 -14.48 0.19
CA ASP A 426 5.48 -13.04 0.03
C ASP A 426 6.66 -12.19 0.53
N VAL A 427 7.90 -12.52 0.13
CA VAL A 427 9.06 -11.71 0.50
C VAL A 427 9.04 -10.43 -0.31
N THR A 428 9.03 -9.29 0.39
CA THR A 428 9.10 -7.96 -0.23
C THR A 428 10.19 -7.13 0.41
N ILE A 429 10.90 -6.36 -0.40
CA ILE A 429 11.87 -5.36 0.04
C ILE A 429 11.42 -4.02 -0.52
N HIS A 430 11.26 -3.02 0.34
CA HIS A 430 10.96 -1.65 -0.05
C HIS A 430 12.04 -0.72 0.48
N THR A 431 12.48 0.24 -0.32
CA THR A 431 13.48 1.22 0.10
C THR A 431 12.94 2.64 0.10
N THR A 432 13.55 3.55 0.86
CA THR A 432 13.09 4.94 1.02
C THR A 432 13.10 5.76 -0.28
N ASP A 433 13.84 5.33 -1.31
CA ASP A 433 13.89 5.93 -2.64
C ASP A 433 12.86 5.32 -3.62
N GLY A 434 11.91 4.50 -3.14
CA GLY A 434 10.76 4.03 -3.93
C GLY A 434 10.99 2.74 -4.70
N LEU A 435 12.08 1.99 -4.46
CA LEU A 435 12.25 0.67 -5.05
C LEU A 435 11.41 -0.36 -4.29
N TRP A 436 10.66 -1.17 -5.05
CA TRP A 436 9.87 -2.29 -4.54
C TRP A 436 10.32 -3.60 -5.19
N LEU A 437 10.93 -4.49 -4.42
CA LEU A 437 11.30 -5.83 -4.84
C LEU A 437 10.34 -6.85 -4.24
N SER A 438 9.92 -7.84 -5.03
CA SER A 438 9.15 -8.99 -4.58
C SER A 438 9.70 -10.31 -5.10
N THR A 439 9.70 -11.33 -4.25
CA THR A 439 10.11 -12.69 -4.59
C THR A 439 9.46 -13.72 -3.65
N PRO A 440 9.21 -14.96 -4.09
CA PRO A 440 8.64 -16.00 -3.22
C PRO A 440 9.54 -16.40 -2.04
N ARG A 441 10.87 -16.35 -2.24
CA ARG A 441 11.87 -16.77 -1.25
C ARG A 441 13.10 -15.88 -1.36
N LEU A 442 13.75 -15.61 -0.24
CA LEU A 442 15.02 -14.91 -0.17
C LEU A 442 15.91 -15.53 0.90
N ASN A 443 17.16 -15.82 0.56
CA ASN A 443 18.20 -16.16 1.50
C ASN A 443 18.98 -14.88 1.84
N TRP A 444 19.17 -14.62 3.12
CA TRP A 444 19.86 -13.46 3.63
C TRP A 444 20.96 -13.91 4.60
N ILE A 445 22.17 -13.42 4.39
CA ILE A 445 23.33 -13.61 5.26
C ILE A 445 23.67 -12.23 5.86
N PRO A 446 23.19 -11.92 7.08
CA PRO A 446 23.30 -10.58 7.66
C PRO A 446 24.74 -10.11 7.90
N ASP A 447 25.63 -11.05 8.20
CA ASP A 447 27.04 -10.75 8.50
C ASP A 447 27.78 -10.28 7.25
N ASP A 448 27.56 -10.97 6.13
CA ASP A 448 28.21 -10.70 4.85
C ASP A 448 27.49 -9.62 4.03
N ASN A 449 26.37 -9.08 4.54
CA ASN A 449 25.47 -8.20 3.80
C ASN A 449 24.96 -8.80 2.48
N ARG A 450 24.88 -10.12 2.36
CA ARG A 450 24.51 -10.79 1.10
C ARG A 450 23.07 -11.24 1.13
N MET A 451 22.40 -11.09 0.00
CA MET A 451 21.11 -11.72 -0.23
C MET A 451 21.09 -12.41 -1.58
N SER A 452 20.34 -13.50 -1.65
CA SER A 452 20.16 -14.24 -2.89
C SER A 452 18.83 -14.95 -2.96
N THR A 453 18.38 -15.21 -4.17
CA THR A 453 17.28 -16.12 -4.46
C THR A 453 17.50 -16.75 -5.83
N ASP A 454 16.98 -17.96 -6.01
CA ASP A 454 16.90 -18.66 -7.30
C ASP A 454 15.52 -18.51 -7.94
N GLN A 455 14.58 -17.87 -7.24
CA GLN A 455 13.19 -17.71 -7.66
C GLN A 455 13.01 -16.55 -8.64
N SER A 456 11.78 -16.38 -9.12
CA SER A 456 11.39 -15.17 -9.84
C SER A 456 11.51 -13.94 -8.94
N VAL A 457 11.98 -12.86 -9.53
CA VAL A 457 12.17 -11.56 -8.91
C VAL A 457 11.49 -10.52 -9.76
N ARG A 458 10.77 -9.62 -9.09
CA ARG A 458 10.14 -8.45 -9.70
C ARG A 458 10.55 -7.22 -8.92
N ILE A 459 11.10 -6.23 -9.61
CA ILE A 459 11.57 -4.96 -9.06
C ILE A 459 10.79 -3.84 -9.76
N GLU A 460 10.19 -2.95 -8.99
CA GLU A 460 9.41 -1.80 -9.47
C GLU A 460 9.98 -0.50 -8.90
N THR A 461 10.01 0.53 -9.73
CA THR A 461 10.25 1.93 -9.35
C THR A 461 9.27 2.83 -10.11
N ASP A 462 9.29 4.14 -9.86
CA ASP A 462 8.46 5.13 -10.60
C ASP A 462 8.67 5.11 -12.13
N HIS A 463 9.82 4.60 -12.61
CA HIS A 463 10.24 4.73 -14.01
C HIS A 463 10.64 3.39 -14.65
N MET A 464 10.56 2.28 -13.90
CA MET A 464 11.05 0.99 -14.36
C MET A 464 10.27 -0.16 -13.72
N LEU A 465 9.95 -1.16 -14.53
CA LEU A 465 9.53 -2.48 -14.10
C LEU A 465 10.55 -3.50 -14.60
N LEU A 466 11.16 -4.24 -13.69
CA LEU A 466 12.17 -5.25 -14.00
C LEU A 466 11.71 -6.61 -13.49
N ARG A 467 11.83 -7.61 -14.35
CA ARG A 467 11.48 -9.01 -14.10
C ARG A 467 12.67 -9.88 -14.45
N GLY A 468 12.87 -10.95 -13.68
CA GLY A 468 13.92 -11.92 -13.95
C GLY A 468 13.86 -13.11 -13.02
N ARG A 469 14.80 -14.03 -13.20
CA ARG A 469 14.97 -15.19 -12.32
C ARG A 469 16.38 -15.22 -11.77
N GLY A 470 16.46 -15.53 -10.48
CA GLY A 470 17.72 -15.50 -9.77
C GLY A 470 18.12 -14.07 -9.44
N LEU A 471 18.56 -13.86 -8.20
CA LEU A 471 19.13 -12.60 -7.75
C LEU A 471 20.27 -12.90 -6.81
N ASN A 472 21.39 -12.22 -7.00
CA ASN A 472 22.51 -12.16 -6.08
C ASN A 472 22.84 -10.69 -5.85
N GLY A 473 22.89 -10.26 -4.60
CA GLY A 473 23.14 -8.86 -4.33
C GLY A 473 23.53 -8.57 -2.90
N LEU A 474 23.79 -7.30 -2.66
CA LEU A 474 23.98 -6.79 -1.32
C LEU A 474 22.63 -6.36 -0.75
N THR A 475 22.47 -6.52 0.56
CA THR A 475 21.25 -6.19 1.32
C THR A 475 20.76 -4.76 1.17
N GLN A 476 21.65 -3.82 0.82
CA GLN A 476 21.32 -2.43 0.55
C GLN A 476 20.96 -2.15 -0.92
N LEU A 477 20.97 -3.18 -1.76
CA LEU A 477 20.76 -3.09 -3.22
C LEU A 477 21.67 -2.07 -3.92
N LYS A 478 22.85 -1.76 -3.33
CA LYS A 478 23.90 -0.96 -3.98
C LYS A 478 24.51 -1.71 -5.16
N PHE A 479 24.52 -3.04 -5.06
CA PHE A 479 24.85 -3.94 -6.14
C PHE A 479 23.83 -5.07 -6.16
N ALA A 480 23.27 -5.33 -7.34
CA ALA A 480 22.34 -6.42 -7.58
C ALA A 480 22.61 -7.05 -8.94
N ARG A 481 22.58 -8.37 -9.02
CA ARG A 481 22.73 -9.14 -10.25
C ARG A 481 21.56 -10.09 -10.38
N LEU A 482 20.74 -9.92 -11.40
CA LEU A 482 19.81 -10.95 -11.83
C LEU A 482 20.52 -11.86 -12.82
N GLU A 483 20.19 -13.15 -12.83
CA GLU A 483 21.00 -14.15 -13.55
C GLU A 483 20.49 -14.46 -14.96
N GLN A 484 19.17 -14.50 -15.16
CA GLN A 484 18.57 -14.91 -16.43
C GLN A 484 17.09 -14.49 -16.55
N ASP A 485 16.54 -14.68 -17.75
CA ASP A 485 15.15 -14.38 -18.14
C ASP A 485 14.78 -12.91 -17.87
N ILE A 486 15.70 -12.00 -18.22
CA ILE A 486 15.59 -10.59 -17.86
C ILE A 486 14.65 -9.88 -18.83
N GLU A 487 13.69 -9.16 -18.25
CA GLU A 487 12.81 -8.23 -18.95
C GLU A 487 12.73 -6.93 -18.16
N MET A 488 13.11 -5.83 -18.78
CA MET A 488 13.06 -4.49 -18.21
C MET A 488 12.20 -3.59 -19.07
N VAL A 489 11.13 -3.06 -18.50
CA VAL A 489 10.22 -2.10 -19.12
C VAL A 489 10.51 -0.72 -18.53
N LEU A 490 10.77 0.25 -19.39
CA LEU A 490 10.96 1.65 -19.04
C LEU A 490 9.64 2.41 -19.15
N ASN A 491 9.34 3.24 -18.15
CA ASN A 491 8.07 3.99 -18.04
C ASN A 491 6.83 3.09 -18.21
N PRO A 492 6.67 2.05 -17.37
CA PRO A 492 5.57 1.10 -17.50
C PRO A 492 4.21 1.80 -17.37
N SER A 493 3.22 1.41 -18.19
CA SER A 493 1.85 1.88 -18.03
C SER A 493 1.14 1.17 -16.87
N ASP A 494 0.05 1.74 -16.35
CA ASP A 494 -0.75 1.14 -15.27
C ASP A 494 -1.25 -0.29 -15.59
N HIS A 495 -1.33 -0.67 -16.87
CA HIS A 495 -1.76 -2.00 -17.32
C HIS A 495 -0.66 -3.08 -17.26
N ASP A 496 0.60 -2.70 -17.40
CA ASP A 496 1.74 -3.63 -17.44
C ASP A 496 2.14 -4.12 -16.04
N ALA A 497 1.72 -3.38 -15.01
CA ALA A 497 1.84 -3.79 -13.63
C ALA A 497 0.97 -5.03 -13.30
N VAL A 498 -0.09 -5.31 -14.07
CA VAL A 498 -1.10 -6.33 -13.72
C VAL A 498 -1.04 -7.57 -14.63
N SER A 499 -0.53 -7.46 -15.86
CA SER A 499 -0.47 -8.59 -16.81
C SER A 499 0.85 -9.37 -16.71
N LEU A 500 0.71 -10.69 -16.52
CA LEU A 500 1.80 -11.66 -16.65
C LEU A 500 2.07 -12.06 -18.12
N ASN A 501 1.18 -11.70 -19.06
CA ASN A 501 1.12 -12.38 -20.37
C ASN A 501 0.95 -11.49 -21.63
N HIS A 502 1.18 -10.17 -21.63
CA HIS A 502 1.28 -9.39 -22.89
C HIS A 502 1.88 -7.99 -22.65
N PRO A 503 2.98 -7.58 -23.34
CA PRO A 503 3.68 -6.31 -23.08
C PRO A 503 3.48 -5.21 -24.15
N ASP A 504 2.57 -5.36 -25.11
CA ASP A 504 2.50 -4.44 -26.26
C ASP A 504 1.60 -3.23 -26.00
N GLY A 505 2.00 -2.37 -25.06
CA GLY A 505 1.48 -1.01 -24.95
C GLY A 505 2.14 -0.08 -25.99
N PRO A 506 1.39 0.74 -26.75
CA PRO A 506 2.00 1.62 -27.75
C PRO A 506 2.91 2.67 -27.09
N GLY A 507 4.20 2.67 -27.45
CA GLY A 507 5.15 3.73 -27.07
C GLY A 507 6.18 3.40 -25.97
N GLN A 508 6.27 2.15 -25.49
CA GLN A 508 7.20 1.77 -24.41
C GLN A 508 8.51 1.17 -24.92
N VAL A 509 9.57 1.32 -24.11
CA VAL A 509 10.89 0.75 -24.38
C VAL A 509 11.13 -0.45 -23.47
N THR A 510 11.38 -1.60 -24.08
CA THR A 510 11.62 -2.86 -23.38
C THR A 510 13.00 -3.40 -23.70
N ILE A 511 13.76 -3.76 -22.68
CA ILE A 511 15.09 -4.36 -22.79
C ILE A 511 15.02 -5.78 -22.25
N THR A 512 15.37 -6.77 -23.07
CA THR A 512 15.46 -8.17 -22.66
C THR A 512 16.87 -8.71 -22.83
N CYS A 513 17.26 -9.69 -22.01
CA CYS A 513 18.48 -10.47 -22.23
C CYS A 513 18.39 -11.86 -21.60
N ASP A 514 19.08 -12.83 -22.21
CA ASP A 514 19.17 -14.21 -21.72
C ASP A 514 20.17 -14.32 -20.55
N GLY A 515 21.10 -13.38 -20.49
CA GLY A 515 22.19 -13.36 -19.52
C GLY A 515 21.94 -12.47 -18.32
N PRO A 516 22.98 -12.35 -17.47
CA PRO A 516 22.85 -11.61 -16.25
C PRO A 516 22.65 -10.12 -16.54
N LEU A 517 21.77 -9.51 -15.75
CA LEU A 517 21.70 -8.07 -15.59
C LEU A 517 22.38 -7.69 -14.29
N SER A 518 23.47 -6.94 -14.37
CA SER A 518 24.14 -6.38 -13.19
C SER A 518 23.82 -4.90 -13.06
N PHE A 519 23.40 -4.48 -11.88
CA PHE A 519 23.12 -3.10 -11.52
C PHE A 519 24.10 -2.64 -10.44
N ASP A 520 24.96 -1.70 -10.78
CA ASP A 520 25.86 -1.01 -9.87
C ASP A 520 25.29 0.39 -9.60
N TYR A 521 24.60 0.54 -8.48
CA TYR A 521 23.96 1.79 -8.11
C TYR A 521 24.98 2.87 -7.75
N GLN A 522 26.15 2.49 -7.23
CA GLN A 522 27.17 3.46 -6.82
C GLN A 522 27.75 4.19 -8.04
N HIS A 523 28.00 3.44 -9.11
CA HIS A 523 28.49 4.00 -10.37
C HIS A 523 27.38 4.35 -11.35
N SER A 524 26.11 4.04 -11.00
CA SER A 524 24.92 4.24 -11.84
C SER A 524 25.03 3.54 -13.20
N VAL A 525 25.46 2.28 -13.19
CA VAL A 525 25.68 1.47 -14.39
C VAL A 525 24.82 0.21 -14.34
N ALA A 526 24.08 -0.03 -15.42
CA ALA A 526 23.40 -1.28 -15.69
C ALA A 526 24.09 -2.00 -16.85
N THR A 527 24.41 -3.28 -16.70
CA THR A 527 25.03 -4.11 -17.73
C THR A 527 24.16 -5.32 -18.02
N PHE A 528 23.69 -5.41 -19.26
CA PHE A 528 22.96 -6.54 -19.82
C PHE A 528 23.91 -7.38 -20.65
N GLU A 529 23.85 -8.69 -20.52
CA GLU A 529 24.72 -9.62 -21.22
C GLU A 529 23.91 -10.73 -21.90
N ARG A 530 24.44 -11.26 -23.00
CA ARG A 530 23.92 -12.37 -23.82
C ARG A 530 22.57 -12.07 -24.45
N ASN A 531 22.58 -11.95 -25.78
CA ASN A 531 21.37 -11.77 -26.60
C ASN A 531 20.50 -10.62 -26.10
N VAL A 532 21.11 -9.45 -25.94
CA VAL A 532 20.39 -8.25 -25.53
C VAL A 532 19.53 -7.77 -26.70
N HIS A 533 18.26 -7.54 -26.44
CA HIS A 533 17.30 -6.96 -27.37
C HIS A 533 16.63 -5.75 -26.72
N VAL A 534 16.80 -4.59 -27.34
CA VAL A 534 16.05 -3.37 -27.02
C VAL A 534 14.96 -3.23 -28.07
N ASN A 535 13.71 -3.35 -27.62
CA ASN A 535 12.53 -3.03 -28.41
C ASN A 535 12.13 -1.59 -28.09
N ASP A 536 12.21 -0.73 -29.11
CA ASP A 536 11.82 0.68 -29.05
C ASP A 536 10.78 0.97 -30.14
N PRO A 537 9.83 1.89 -29.90
CA PRO A 537 8.85 2.28 -30.93
C PRO A 537 9.47 2.75 -32.25
N ASN A 538 10.73 3.24 -32.22
CA ASN A 538 11.44 3.75 -33.39
C ASN A 538 12.39 2.71 -34.02
N GLY A 539 12.49 1.50 -33.45
CA GLY A 539 13.23 0.39 -34.03
C GLY A 539 13.93 -0.51 -33.01
N ASP A 540 14.28 -1.71 -33.44
CA ASP A 540 14.92 -2.72 -32.59
C ASP A 540 16.45 -2.60 -32.59
N LEU A 541 17.08 -2.84 -31.45
CA LEU A 541 18.53 -3.03 -31.33
C LEU A 541 18.84 -4.40 -30.72
N TYR A 542 19.71 -5.15 -31.38
CA TYR A 542 20.25 -6.43 -30.90
C TYR A 542 21.74 -6.31 -30.64
N SER A 543 22.25 -6.92 -29.57
CA SER A 543 23.68 -7.00 -29.27
C SER A 543 24.03 -8.14 -28.33
N ASP A 544 25.31 -8.46 -28.19
CA ASP A 544 25.80 -9.43 -27.20
C ASP A 544 25.85 -8.84 -25.79
N ARG A 545 26.08 -7.53 -25.68
CA ARG A 545 26.19 -6.81 -24.41
C ARG A 545 25.75 -5.36 -24.58
N LEU A 546 25.00 -4.87 -23.60
CA LEU A 546 24.59 -3.47 -23.49
C LEU A 546 25.00 -2.92 -22.12
N VAL A 547 25.69 -1.78 -22.10
CA VAL A 547 26.03 -1.05 -20.88
C VAL A 547 25.29 0.29 -20.90
N ALA A 548 24.40 0.52 -19.94
CA ALA A 548 23.66 1.76 -19.78
C ALA A 548 24.13 2.51 -18.54
N TYR A 549 24.44 3.80 -18.72
CA TYR A 549 24.85 4.72 -17.66
C TYR A 549 23.68 5.64 -17.36
N ILE A 550 23.30 5.70 -16.09
CA ILE A 550 22.08 6.36 -15.61
C ILE A 550 22.46 7.66 -14.92
N ASP A 551 21.71 8.72 -15.19
CA ASP A 551 21.82 9.97 -14.45
C ASP A 551 21.14 9.85 -13.08
N GLN A 552 21.87 10.15 -12.00
CA GLN A 552 21.36 10.00 -10.64
C GLN A 552 20.27 11.02 -10.27
N ALA A 553 20.23 12.17 -10.94
CA ALA A 553 19.26 13.22 -10.64
C ALA A 553 17.95 13.01 -11.38
N THR A 554 18.01 12.55 -12.64
CA THR A 554 16.83 12.37 -13.49
C THR A 554 16.35 10.92 -13.57
N HIS A 555 17.17 9.95 -13.13
CA HIS A 555 16.94 8.52 -13.30
C HIS A 555 16.75 8.08 -14.77
N THR A 556 17.24 8.87 -15.72
CA THR A 556 17.20 8.56 -17.15
C THR A 556 18.53 8.02 -17.64
N ILE A 557 18.53 7.31 -18.77
CA ILE A 557 19.77 6.93 -19.46
C ILE A 557 20.50 8.21 -19.88
N LYS A 558 21.74 8.36 -19.45
CA LYS A 558 22.65 9.43 -19.88
C LYS A 558 23.39 9.04 -21.16
N TYR A 559 23.79 7.77 -21.24
CA TYR A 559 24.61 7.20 -22.30
C TYR A 559 24.45 5.68 -22.28
N ALA A 560 24.40 5.03 -23.45
CA ALA A 560 24.42 3.58 -23.56
C ALA A 560 25.34 3.08 -24.67
N GLU A 561 25.98 1.94 -24.44
CA GLU A 561 26.93 1.32 -25.36
C GLU A 561 26.57 -0.15 -25.58
N ALA A 562 26.23 -0.47 -26.83
CA ALA A 562 25.96 -1.83 -27.30
C ALA A 562 27.21 -2.38 -28.01
N THR A 563 27.57 -3.62 -27.71
CA THR A 563 28.77 -4.27 -28.25
C THR A 563 28.50 -5.72 -28.62
N GLY A 564 29.20 -6.20 -29.65
CA GLY A 564 29.11 -7.57 -30.14
C GLY A 564 27.88 -7.79 -31.00
N ARG A 565 28.11 -8.08 -32.29
CA ARG A 565 27.08 -8.38 -33.29
C ARG A 565 25.91 -7.39 -33.24
N VAL A 566 26.22 -6.09 -33.20
CA VAL A 566 25.19 -5.05 -33.08
C VAL A 566 24.39 -5.00 -34.37
N ARG A 567 23.06 -5.11 -34.25
CA ARG A 567 22.11 -5.00 -35.35
C ARG A 567 21.01 -4.02 -34.96
N ILE A 568 20.81 -2.99 -35.75
CA ILE A 568 19.77 -1.98 -35.53
C ILE A 568 18.81 -2.03 -36.71
N HIS A 569 17.54 -2.30 -36.43
CA HIS A 569 16.48 -2.34 -37.42
C HIS A 569 15.57 -1.13 -37.21
N GLN A 570 15.50 -0.25 -38.21
CA GLN A 570 14.61 0.92 -38.20
C GLN A 570 13.85 0.96 -39.53
N HIS A 571 12.52 0.82 -39.48
CA HIS A 571 11.69 0.73 -40.69
C HIS A 571 12.25 -0.34 -41.66
N ASP A 572 12.59 0.06 -42.89
CA ASP A 572 13.15 -0.80 -43.95
C ASP A 572 14.69 -0.79 -43.97
N ASN A 573 15.36 -0.34 -42.90
CA ASN A 573 16.81 -0.22 -42.85
C ASN A 573 17.40 -1.11 -41.76
N THR A 574 18.49 -1.80 -42.09
CA THR A 574 19.27 -2.58 -41.12
C THR A 574 20.70 -2.11 -41.09
N ALA A 575 21.17 -1.65 -39.93
CA ALA A 575 22.56 -1.32 -39.69
C ALA A 575 23.25 -2.41 -38.87
N LEU A 576 24.46 -2.80 -39.28
CA LEU A 576 25.30 -3.77 -38.60
C LEU A 576 26.57 -3.06 -38.11
N SER A 577 27.04 -3.39 -36.92
CA SER A 577 28.31 -2.88 -36.40
C SER A 577 28.89 -3.78 -35.31
N ASP A 578 30.18 -3.60 -35.02
CA ASP A 578 30.81 -4.25 -33.85
C ASP A 578 30.37 -3.56 -32.55
N ARG A 579 30.08 -2.24 -32.65
CA ARG A 579 29.71 -1.40 -31.52
C ARG A 579 28.76 -0.27 -31.94
N ALA A 580 27.78 0.03 -31.10
CA ALA A 580 26.95 1.23 -31.23
C ALA A 580 26.90 2.00 -29.91
N VAL A 581 26.90 3.32 -30.03
CA VAL A 581 26.88 4.25 -28.90
C VAL A 581 25.65 5.14 -29.03
N TYR A 582 24.81 5.17 -28.00
CA TYR A 582 23.61 5.99 -27.92
C TYR A 582 23.80 7.14 -26.93
N GLU A 583 23.59 8.37 -27.42
CA GLU A 583 23.62 9.60 -26.64
C GLU A 583 22.27 10.33 -26.72
N PRO A 584 21.36 10.11 -25.75
CA PRO A 584 20.02 10.71 -25.73
C PRO A 584 20.02 12.22 -25.92
N GLY A 585 20.92 12.95 -25.24
CA GLY A 585 21.02 14.41 -25.34
C GLY A 585 21.39 14.95 -26.73
N LYS A 586 21.89 14.08 -27.62
CA LYS A 586 22.16 14.41 -29.03
C LYS A 586 21.15 13.80 -30.00
N GLY A 587 20.28 12.93 -29.49
CA GLY A 587 19.33 12.16 -30.30
C GLY A 587 19.99 11.27 -31.36
N LYS A 588 21.23 10.82 -31.16
CA LYS A 588 22.02 10.12 -32.20
C LYS A 588 22.55 8.78 -31.71
N ILE A 589 22.55 7.79 -32.62
CA ILE A 589 23.31 6.56 -32.47
C ILE A 589 24.56 6.62 -33.36
N THR A 590 25.73 6.39 -32.77
CA THR A 590 27.01 6.34 -33.47
C THR A 590 27.47 4.89 -33.61
N LEU A 591 27.60 4.41 -34.83
CA LEU A 591 28.17 3.09 -35.13
C LEU A 591 29.69 3.19 -35.21
N VAL A 592 30.40 2.26 -34.58
CA VAL A 592 31.86 2.28 -34.49
C VAL A 592 32.44 0.90 -34.85
N GLY A 593 33.54 0.89 -35.60
CA GLY A 593 34.20 -0.34 -36.08
C GLY A 593 34.03 -0.47 -37.59
N LYS A 594 33.51 -1.60 -38.06
CA LYS A 594 33.19 -1.84 -39.48
C LYS A 594 31.69 -1.79 -39.73
N PRO A 595 31.06 -0.60 -39.70
CA PRO A 595 29.63 -0.50 -39.93
C PRO A 595 29.28 -0.91 -41.37
N SER A 596 28.19 -1.64 -41.54
CA SER A 596 27.56 -1.88 -42.84
C SER A 596 26.07 -1.58 -42.76
N LEU A 597 25.50 -1.08 -43.86
CA LEU A 597 24.11 -0.65 -43.93
C LEU A 597 23.43 -1.38 -45.09
N LEU A 598 22.32 -2.04 -44.80
CA LEU A 598 21.42 -2.66 -45.76
C LEU A 598 20.20 -1.76 -45.87
N LEU A 599 20.03 -1.13 -47.04
CA LEU A 599 18.87 -0.32 -47.39
C LEU A 599 17.98 -1.15 -48.31
N TYR A 600 16.72 -1.38 -47.93
CA TYR A 600 15.74 -1.97 -48.84
C TYR A 600 15.03 -0.84 -49.60
N PRO A 601 15.21 -0.72 -50.92
CA PRO A 601 14.52 0.31 -51.68
C PRO A 601 13.02 0.03 -51.70
N THR A 602 12.23 0.98 -51.21
CA THR A 602 10.76 0.96 -51.33
C THR A 602 10.35 1.38 -52.75
N GLU A 603 9.28 0.76 -53.30
CA GLU A 603 8.76 0.97 -54.67
C GLU A 603 8.19 2.38 -54.97
N LYS A 604 8.51 3.40 -54.18
CA LYS A 604 8.11 4.78 -54.46
C LYS A 604 9.35 5.67 -54.48
N ASN A 605 9.53 6.38 -55.59
CA ASN A 605 10.52 7.44 -55.87
C ASN A 605 10.60 8.52 -54.77
N GLN A 606 11.12 8.17 -53.59
CA GLN A 606 11.62 9.11 -52.61
C GLN A 606 13.10 8.78 -52.37
N PRO A 607 14.00 9.79 -52.39
CA PRO A 607 15.38 9.56 -52.02
C PRO A 607 15.43 8.98 -50.60
N PRO A 608 16.28 7.98 -50.32
CA PRO A 608 16.37 7.39 -48.98
C PRO A 608 16.71 8.49 -47.96
N GLN A 609 15.78 8.80 -47.07
CA GLN A 609 16.04 9.70 -45.96
C GLN A 609 16.83 8.93 -44.90
N LEU A 610 18.11 9.27 -44.78
CA LEU A 610 18.99 8.81 -43.70
C LEU A 610 18.61 9.55 -42.41
N SER A 611 17.97 8.88 -41.47
CA SER A 611 17.84 9.35 -40.08
C SER A 611 18.29 8.24 -39.14
N LEU A 612 19.44 8.44 -38.49
CA LEU A 612 19.87 7.64 -37.32
C LEU A 612 19.46 8.37 -36.01
N GLY A 613 18.30 9.03 -36.06
CA GLY A 613 17.75 9.86 -34.99
C GLY A 613 16.90 9.06 -34.00
N GLY A 614 17.32 9.03 -32.74
CA GLY A 614 16.55 8.72 -31.52
C GLY A 614 15.80 7.38 -31.40
N LEU A 615 16.20 6.54 -30.44
CA LEU A 615 15.31 5.51 -29.84
C LEU A 615 14.39 6.14 -28.78
N MET A 616 13.92 7.38 -28.98
CA MET A 616 12.91 8.07 -28.16
C MET A 616 12.75 9.50 -28.70
N GLU A 617 11.58 9.84 -29.23
CA GLU A 617 11.11 11.22 -29.25
C GLU A 617 10.27 11.48 -27.99
N SER A 618 10.56 12.56 -27.28
CA SER A 618 9.69 13.04 -26.20
C SER A 618 8.36 13.54 -26.80
N PRO A 619 7.20 13.28 -26.17
CA PRO A 619 5.96 13.95 -26.57
C PRO A 619 6.09 15.44 -26.25
N SER A 620 6.26 16.27 -27.27
CA SER A 620 6.15 17.72 -27.11
C SER A 620 4.69 18.10 -26.91
N PRO A 621 4.35 18.92 -25.90
CA PRO A 621 2.99 19.44 -25.75
C PRO A 621 2.72 20.40 -26.91
N THR A 622 1.82 20.02 -27.81
CA THR A 622 1.31 20.91 -28.86
C THR A 622 0.56 22.05 -28.19
N THR A 623 1.24 23.19 -28.10
CA THR A 623 0.62 24.49 -27.87
C THR A 623 -0.08 24.87 -29.17
N HIS A 624 -1.41 24.82 -29.18
CA HIS A 624 -2.20 25.46 -30.22
C HIS A 624 -2.02 26.98 -30.11
N ALA A 625 -1.08 27.53 -30.87
CA ALA A 625 -1.07 28.94 -31.22
C ALA A 625 -1.98 29.11 -32.45
N THR A 626 -3.21 29.57 -32.22
CA THR A 626 -4.05 30.16 -33.26
C THR A 626 -3.56 31.57 -33.54
N ALA A 627 -3.02 31.78 -34.75
CA ALA A 627 -2.87 33.10 -35.36
C ALA A 627 -3.56 33.10 -36.72
N THR A 628 -4.72 33.79 -36.73
CA THR A 628 -5.31 34.62 -37.79
C THR A 628 -5.28 34.17 -39.26
N ASN A 629 -6.49 34.06 -39.81
CA ASN A 629 -6.94 34.96 -40.88
C ASN A 629 -8.31 35.54 -40.51
#